data_AF-A0A1S3C4B2-F1
#
_entry.id   AF-A0A1S3C4B2-F1
#
_cell.length_a   1.000
_cell.length_b   1.000
_cell.length_c   1.000
_cell.angle_alpha   90.00
_cell.angle_beta   90.00
_cell.angle_gamma   90.00
#
_symmetry.space_group_name_H-M   'P 1'
#
loop_
_entity.id
_entity.type
_entity.pdbx_description
1 polymer ?
#
loop_
_entity_poly.entity_id
_entity_poly.type
_entity_poly.pdbx_seq_one_letter_code
_entity_poly.pdbx_strand_id
1 'polypeptide(L)'
;MLFPRALSITWAEENRYWRWRPLKDSSNTIEVVELIIVSWLEIQGKMKTCELSPGICYEAAFEVMIKDRAYGWDIPVNIRVKKPDGSKQEHKENLGQRPRGRWLEIPIGDFIVRDHERGGEIEFCMFEYKGGNSKEGMVLKGIVIRSKG
;
A
#
# COMPACT_ATOMS: atom_id res chain seq x y z
N MET A 1 -4.87 -9.05 -5.61
CA MET A 1 -3.89 -8.42 -4.69
C MET A 1 -2.63 -8.12 -5.47
N LEU A 2 -1.98 -6.99 -5.22
CA LEU A 2 -0.63 -6.70 -5.70
C LEU A 2 0.38 -7.00 -4.58
N PHE A 3 1.27 -7.96 -4.81
CA PHE A 3 2.32 -8.32 -3.85
C PHE A 3 3.44 -7.28 -3.84
N PRO A 4 4.25 -7.18 -2.77
CA PRO A 4 5.22 -6.09 -2.61
C PRO A 4 6.28 -6.05 -3.71
N ARG A 5 6.61 -7.19 -4.34
CA ARG A 5 7.51 -7.26 -5.50
C ARG A 5 6.95 -6.62 -6.78
N ALA A 6 5.64 -6.45 -6.88
CA ALA A 6 4.99 -5.74 -7.97
C ALA A 6 4.86 -4.23 -7.69
N LEU A 7 5.30 -3.76 -6.51
CA LEU A 7 5.22 -2.37 -6.11
C LEU A 7 6.54 -1.66 -6.36
N SER A 8 6.47 -0.36 -6.63
CA SER A 8 7.62 0.53 -6.56
C SER A 8 7.74 1.04 -5.11
N ILE A 9 8.82 0.65 -4.44
CA ILE A 9 9.08 1.02 -3.04
C ILE A 9 10.44 1.70 -3.01
N THR A 10 10.47 2.96 -2.59
CA THR A 10 11.70 3.76 -2.60
C THR A 10 12.77 3.14 -1.67
N TRP A 11 13.94 2.89 -2.24
CA TRP A 11 15.11 2.26 -1.62
C TRP A 11 14.95 0.79 -1.20
N ALA A 12 13.97 0.05 -1.74
CA ALA A 12 13.72 -1.33 -1.34
C ALA A 12 14.79 -2.34 -1.77
N GLU A 13 15.69 -1.95 -2.67
CA GLU A 13 16.91 -2.66 -3.04
C GLU A 13 17.99 -2.60 -1.95
N GLU A 14 17.90 -1.65 -1.02
CA GLU A 14 18.87 -1.48 0.05
C GLU A 14 18.41 -2.13 1.35
N ASN A 15 19.10 -3.21 1.74
CA ASN A 15 18.82 -3.95 2.98
C ASN A 15 18.95 -3.12 4.27
N ARG A 16 19.53 -1.92 4.18
CA ARG A 16 19.64 -0.94 5.26
C ARG A 16 18.31 -0.28 5.59
N TYR A 17 17.41 -0.17 4.61
CA TYR A 17 16.13 0.53 4.75
C TYR A 17 14.94 -0.42 4.72
N TRP A 18 15.04 -1.52 3.98
CA TRP A 18 13.98 -2.51 3.85
C TRP A 18 14.52 -3.92 3.97
N ARG A 19 13.72 -4.83 4.55
CA ARG A 19 14.08 -6.23 4.71
C ARG A 19 12.96 -7.13 4.21
N TRP A 20 13.24 -7.85 3.14
CA TRP A 20 12.36 -8.84 2.56
C TRP A 20 12.33 -10.11 3.41
N ARG A 21 11.15 -10.68 3.64
CA ARG A 21 10.95 -11.87 4.49
C ARG A 21 9.86 -12.77 3.94
N PRO A 22 10.03 -14.10 4.03
CA PRO A 22 8.92 -15.02 3.76
C PRO A 22 7.85 -14.92 4.87
N LEU A 23 6.59 -14.96 4.46
CA LEU A 23 5.43 -15.10 5.32
C LEU A 23 4.64 -16.32 4.86
N LYS A 24 4.38 -17.24 5.79
CA LYS A 24 3.48 -18.37 5.53
C LYS A 24 2.04 -17.87 5.61
N ASP A 25 1.36 -17.85 4.47
CA ASP A 25 -0.06 -17.51 4.34
C ASP A 25 -0.85 -18.76 3.96
N SER A 26 -1.46 -19.38 4.98
CA SER A 26 -2.17 -20.66 4.84
C SER A 26 -1.27 -21.77 4.26
N SER A 27 -1.50 -22.17 3.01
CA SER A 27 -0.72 -23.19 2.28
C SER A 27 0.42 -22.63 1.44
N ASN A 28 0.47 -21.31 1.24
CA ASN A 28 1.44 -20.65 0.35
C ASN A 28 2.44 -19.85 1.17
N THR A 29 3.66 -19.71 0.65
CA THR A 29 4.64 -18.76 1.19
C THR A 29 4.68 -17.56 0.27
N ILE A 30 4.35 -16.39 0.80
CA ILE A 30 4.47 -15.11 0.10
C ILE A 30 5.67 -14.33 0.66
N GLU A 31 6.13 -13.33 -0.09
CA GLU A 31 7.18 -12.43 0.39
C GLU A 31 6.57 -11.11 0.84
N VAL A 32 6.92 -10.70 2.06
CA VAL A 32 6.56 -9.41 2.64
C VAL A 32 7.81 -8.56 2.80
N VAL A 33 7.63 -7.25 2.94
CA VAL A 33 8.75 -6.33 3.14
C VAL A 33 8.57 -5.53 4.43
N GLU A 34 9.60 -5.55 5.27
CA GLU A 34 9.65 -4.84 6.53
C GLU A 34 10.48 -3.57 6.38
N LEU A 35 9.94 -2.44 6.83
CA LEU A 35 10.68 -1.19 6.93
C LEU A 35 11.68 -1.28 8.09
N ILE A 36 12.97 -1.21 7.78
CA ILE A 36 14.05 -1.12 8.76
C ILE A 36 14.17 0.30 9.30
N ILE A 37 14.35 1.29 8.43
CA ILE A 37 14.36 2.71 8.84
C ILE A 37 14.31 3.61 7.61
N VAL A 38 13.44 4.63 7.58
CA VAL A 38 13.49 5.73 6.58
C VAL A 38 12.92 7.02 7.16
N SER A 39 13.38 8.18 6.67
CA SER A 39 12.70 9.48 6.94
C SER A 39 11.70 9.87 5.83
N TRP A 40 11.94 9.42 4.60
CA TRP A 40 11.04 9.59 3.45
C TRP A 40 10.40 8.23 3.13
N LEU A 41 9.07 8.16 3.16
CA LEU A 41 8.32 6.96 2.80
C LEU A 41 7.61 7.19 1.46
N GLU A 42 7.77 6.25 0.52
CA GLU A 42 6.98 6.20 -0.71
C GLU A 42 6.82 4.76 -1.19
N ILE A 43 5.57 4.34 -1.32
CA ILE A 43 5.16 3.07 -1.88
C ILE A 43 4.12 3.36 -2.96
N GLN A 44 4.32 2.82 -4.15
CA GLN A 44 3.43 2.98 -5.28
C GLN A 44 3.05 1.63 -5.89
N GLY A 45 1.77 1.45 -6.17
CA GLY A 45 1.24 0.31 -6.91
C GLY A 45 0.50 0.79 -8.15
N LYS A 46 0.50 -0.04 -9.19
CA LYS A 46 -0.17 0.23 -10.45
C LYS A 46 -0.98 -0.98 -10.86
N MET A 47 -2.14 -0.76 -11.45
CA MET A 47 -2.96 -1.83 -12.00
C MET A 47 -3.67 -1.34 -13.25
N LYS A 48 -3.65 -2.16 -14.30
CA LYS A 48 -4.36 -1.83 -15.54
C LYS A 48 -5.85 -2.11 -15.35
N THR A 49 -6.68 -1.23 -15.89
CA THR A 49 -8.14 -1.42 -15.83
C THR A 49 -8.61 -2.69 -16.56
N CYS A 50 -7.85 -3.18 -17.54
CA CYS A 50 -8.12 -4.43 -18.26
C CYS A 50 -7.81 -5.70 -17.44
N GLU A 51 -7.13 -5.58 -16.30
CA GLU A 51 -6.90 -6.71 -15.36
C GLU A 51 -8.07 -6.90 -14.38
N LEU A 52 -9.07 -6.02 -14.46
CA LEU A 52 -10.28 -6.02 -13.64
C LEU A 52 -11.51 -6.18 -14.52
N SER A 53 -12.65 -6.52 -13.92
CA SER A 53 -13.92 -6.65 -14.65
C SER A 53 -14.57 -5.26 -14.85
N PRO A 54 -15.14 -5.00 -16.04
CA PRO A 54 -15.82 -3.74 -16.31
C PRO A 54 -17.21 -3.72 -15.67
N GLY A 55 -17.74 -2.52 -15.45
CA GLY A 55 -19.01 -2.29 -14.74
C GLY A 55 -18.96 -2.48 -13.23
N ILE A 56 -17.80 -2.83 -12.65
CA ILE A 56 -17.65 -3.15 -11.23
C ILE A 56 -17.01 -1.98 -10.46
N CYS A 57 -17.56 -1.71 -9.28
CA CYS A 57 -16.94 -0.86 -8.27
C CYS A 57 -15.96 -1.71 -7.45
N TYR A 58 -14.75 -1.20 -7.24
CA TYR A 58 -13.72 -1.86 -6.46
C TYR A 58 -13.32 -0.98 -5.28
N GLU A 59 -12.96 -1.61 -4.16
CA GLU A 59 -12.25 -1.00 -3.06
C GLU A 59 -10.80 -1.50 -3.04
N ALA A 60 -9.87 -0.62 -2.66
CA ALA A 60 -8.47 -0.98 -2.43
C ALA A 60 -7.98 -0.58 -1.05
N ALA A 61 -7.07 -1.38 -0.49
CA ALA A 61 -6.43 -1.13 0.80
C ALA A 61 -4.96 -1.60 0.80
N PHE A 62 -4.09 -0.90 1.53
CA PHE A 62 -2.78 -1.42 1.88
C PHE A 62 -2.93 -2.42 3.04
N GLU A 63 -2.46 -3.65 2.87
CA GLU A 63 -2.43 -4.63 3.96
C GLU A 63 -1.07 -4.56 4.67
N VAL A 64 -1.09 -4.04 5.90
CA VAL A 64 0.10 -3.73 6.69
C VAL A 64 0.01 -4.26 8.11
N MET A 65 1.16 -4.43 8.76
CA MET A 65 1.29 -4.67 10.18
C MET A 65 2.24 -3.65 10.78
N ILE A 66 1.84 -3.00 11.87
CA ILE A 66 2.73 -2.14 12.66
C ILE A 66 3.24 -2.97 13.84
N LYS A 67 4.54 -3.26 13.89
CA LYS A 67 5.14 -4.06 14.98
C LYS A 67 5.03 -3.33 16.33
N ASP A 68 5.09 -4.08 17.43
CA ASP A 68 4.99 -3.53 18.79
C ASP A 68 6.08 -2.50 19.09
N ARG A 69 7.29 -2.70 18.55
CA ARG A 69 8.44 -1.79 18.71
C ARG A 69 8.57 -0.74 17.61
N ALA A 70 7.61 -0.66 16.69
CA ALA A 70 7.67 0.31 15.59
C ALA A 70 7.55 1.75 16.10
N TYR A 71 8.36 2.66 15.57
CA TYR A 71 8.33 4.09 15.93
C TYR A 71 8.23 4.99 14.68
N GLY A 72 7.96 6.29 14.90
CA GLY A 72 7.95 7.31 13.86
C GLY A 72 6.61 7.47 13.11
N TRP A 73 5.56 6.78 13.57
CA TRP A 73 4.26 6.73 12.91
C TRP A 73 3.23 7.73 13.44
N ASP A 74 3.64 8.65 14.31
CA ASP A 74 2.76 9.69 14.87
C ASP A 74 2.42 10.77 13.84
N ILE A 75 3.28 10.96 12.83
CA ILE A 75 3.01 11.78 11.66
C ILE A 75 2.18 10.97 10.67
N PRO A 76 0.96 11.42 10.32
CA PRO A 76 0.13 10.71 9.36
C PRO A 76 0.80 10.58 7.99
N VAL A 77 0.64 9.41 7.37
CA VAL A 77 1.00 9.19 5.96
C VAL A 77 -0.14 9.68 5.07
N ASN A 78 0.16 10.07 3.83
CA ASN A 78 -0.85 10.35 2.82
C ASN A 78 -1.14 9.05 2.06
N ILE A 79 -2.42 8.75 1.89
CA ILE A 79 -2.91 7.62 1.10
C ILE A 79 -3.68 8.18 -0.08
N ARG A 80 -3.37 7.69 -1.28
CA ARG A 80 -3.95 8.21 -2.52
C ARG A 80 -4.27 7.10 -3.51
N VAL A 81 -5.41 7.23 -4.18
CA VAL A 81 -5.70 6.57 -5.46
C VAL A 81 -5.89 7.61 -6.55
N LYS A 82 -5.25 7.40 -7.69
CA LYS A 82 -5.44 8.18 -8.93
C LYS A 82 -6.08 7.28 -9.98
N LYS A 83 -7.18 7.75 -10.55
CA LYS A 83 -7.97 7.07 -11.57
C LYS A 83 -7.45 7.37 -12.99
N PRO A 84 -7.82 6.56 -13.98
CA PRO A 84 -7.41 6.78 -15.38
C PRO A 84 -7.80 8.15 -15.95
N ASP A 85 -8.92 8.71 -15.50
CA ASP A 85 -9.38 10.05 -15.88
C ASP A 85 -8.58 11.20 -15.23
N GLY A 86 -7.55 10.87 -14.44
CA GLY A 86 -6.71 11.82 -13.72
C GLY A 86 -7.29 12.27 -12.38
N SER A 87 -8.54 11.91 -12.05
CA SER A 87 -9.14 12.24 -10.75
C SER A 87 -8.43 11.52 -9.62
N LYS A 88 -8.33 12.17 -8.46
CA LYS A 88 -7.60 11.67 -7.29
C LYS A 88 -8.50 11.66 -6.07
N GLN A 89 -8.36 10.62 -5.25
CA GLN A 89 -8.82 10.61 -3.86
C GLN A 89 -7.59 10.52 -2.99
N GLU A 90 -7.50 11.38 -1.99
CA GLU A 90 -6.36 11.43 -1.07
C GLU A 90 -6.87 11.72 0.35
N HIS A 91 -6.33 11.02 1.33
CA HIS A 91 -6.59 11.26 2.74
C HIS A 91 -5.34 10.94 3.57
N LYS A 92 -5.36 11.32 4.85
CA LYS A 92 -4.26 11.07 5.78
C LYS A 92 -4.60 9.93 6.73
N GLU A 93 -3.59 9.11 7.03
CA GLU A 93 -3.72 7.96 7.92
C GLU A 93 -2.66 7.97 9.01
N ASN A 94 -3.10 7.97 10.27
CA ASN A 94 -2.20 7.91 11.42
C ASN A 94 -1.95 6.45 11.80
N LEU A 95 -0.83 5.90 11.32
CA LEU A 95 -0.46 4.50 11.60
C LEU A 95 0.00 4.30 13.05
N GLY A 96 0.41 5.35 13.75
CA GLY A 96 0.78 5.31 15.16
C GLY A 96 -0.39 4.96 16.08
N GLN A 97 -1.60 5.38 15.71
CA GLN A 97 -2.87 5.10 16.40
C GLN A 97 -3.49 3.75 16.01
N ARG A 98 -2.91 3.04 15.03
CA ARG A 98 -3.41 1.74 14.61
C ARG A 98 -2.95 0.63 15.57
N PRO A 99 -3.74 -0.44 15.74
CA PRO A 99 -3.37 -1.58 16.56
C PRO A 99 -2.01 -2.17 16.18
N ARG A 100 -1.21 -2.53 17.19
CA ARG A 100 0.11 -3.14 17.00
C ARG A 100 0.03 -4.66 16.87
N GLY A 101 1.03 -5.26 16.25
CA GLY A 101 1.25 -6.71 16.23
C GLY A 101 0.25 -7.53 15.41
N ARG A 102 -0.65 -6.90 14.64
CA ARG A 102 -1.63 -7.58 13.78
C ARG A 102 -1.72 -6.97 12.39
N TRP A 103 -2.17 -7.78 11.43
CA TRP A 103 -2.47 -7.33 10.07
C TRP A 103 -3.71 -6.44 10.07
N LEU A 104 -3.66 -5.38 9.26
CA LEU A 104 -4.68 -4.36 9.14
C LEU A 104 -4.78 -3.93 7.68
N GLU A 105 -6.00 -3.61 7.24
CA GLU A 105 -6.24 -2.94 5.98
C GLU A 105 -6.31 -1.42 6.22
N ILE A 106 -5.45 -0.67 5.52
CA ILE A 106 -5.49 0.80 5.46
C ILE A 106 -6.21 1.17 4.16
N PRO A 107 -7.46 1.66 4.21
CA PRO A 107 -8.24 1.96 3.02
C PRO A 107 -7.51 2.97 2.14
N ILE A 108 -7.55 2.75 0.82
CA ILE A 108 -7.02 3.69 -0.16
C ILE A 108 -8.16 4.50 -0.77
N GLY A 109 -9.27 3.83 -1.07
CA GLY A 109 -10.47 4.42 -1.65
C GLY A 109 -11.08 3.49 -2.70
N ASP A 110 -12.15 3.98 -3.31
CA ASP A 110 -12.94 3.23 -4.28
C ASP A 110 -12.74 3.73 -5.70
N PHE A 111 -12.92 2.84 -6.68
CA PHE A 111 -12.89 3.20 -8.09
C PHE A 111 -13.77 2.27 -8.90
N ILE A 112 -14.29 2.78 -10.02
CA ILE A 112 -15.13 2.01 -10.94
C ILE A 112 -14.37 1.78 -12.23
N VAL A 113 -14.35 0.53 -12.69
CA VAL A 113 -13.86 0.18 -14.03
C VAL A 113 -15.06 0.26 -14.98
N ARG A 114 -15.16 1.29 -15.81
CA ARG A 114 -16.35 1.51 -16.66
C ARG A 114 -16.35 0.61 -17.89
N ASP A 115 -15.28 0.65 -18.66
CA ASP A 115 -15.07 -0.10 -19.90
C ASP A 115 -13.58 -0.45 -20.08
N HIS A 116 -13.27 -1.30 -21.05
CA HIS A 116 -11.90 -1.63 -21.44
C HIS A 116 -11.41 -0.87 -22.67
N GLU A 117 -12.31 -0.19 -23.38
CA GLU A 117 -12.01 0.43 -24.68
C GLU A 117 -10.99 1.55 -24.55
N ARG A 118 -11.07 2.33 -23.46
CA ARG A 118 -10.15 3.46 -23.25
C ARG A 118 -8.80 3.04 -22.68
N GLY A 119 -8.66 1.79 -22.25
CA GLY A 119 -7.56 1.36 -21.40
C GLY A 119 -7.40 2.27 -20.17
N GLY A 120 -6.31 2.10 -19.44
CA GLY A 120 -6.00 2.98 -18.31
C GLY A 120 -5.29 2.28 -17.19
N GLU A 121 -4.70 3.09 -16.32
CA GLU A 121 -3.99 2.64 -15.15
C GLU A 121 -4.57 3.31 -13.91
N ILE A 122 -4.76 2.52 -12.87
CA ILE A 122 -5.07 3.00 -11.53
C ILE A 122 -3.75 3.02 -10.76
N GLU A 123 -3.43 4.16 -10.16
CA GLU A 123 -2.22 4.32 -9.35
C GLU A 123 -2.61 4.42 -7.87
N PHE A 124 -1.98 3.60 -7.03
CA PHE A 124 -2.14 3.57 -5.58
C PHE A 124 -0.86 4.10 -4.94
N CYS A 125 -0.97 4.89 -3.86
CA CYS A 125 0.19 5.48 -3.23
C CYS A 125 0.02 5.62 -1.72
N MET A 126 1.07 5.27 -0.97
CA MET A 126 1.26 5.62 0.44
C MET A 126 2.57 6.41 0.53
N PHE A 127 2.52 7.64 1.05
CA PHE A 127 3.70 8.50 1.08
C PHE A 127 3.74 9.51 2.22
N GLU A 128 4.94 9.83 2.68
CA GLU A 128 5.24 10.85 3.69
C GLU A 128 6.67 11.38 3.47
N TYR A 129 6.82 12.67 3.16
CA TYR A 129 8.12 13.28 2.80
C TYR A 129 8.59 14.37 3.77
N LYS A 130 7.69 14.91 4.59
CA LYS A 130 7.85 16.20 5.28
C LYS A 130 8.03 16.06 6.78
N GLY A 131 7.74 14.90 7.36
CA GLY A 131 7.81 14.68 8.80
C GLY A 131 9.23 14.75 9.35
N GLY A 132 10.26 14.47 8.54
CA GLY A 132 11.68 14.45 8.93
C GLY A 132 12.07 13.31 9.88
N ASN A 133 11.11 12.84 10.69
CA ASN A 133 11.24 11.75 11.62
C ASN A 133 11.50 10.43 10.90
N SER A 134 12.46 9.69 11.42
CA SER A 134 12.71 8.30 11.02
C SER A 134 11.54 7.42 11.45
N LYS A 135 11.20 6.45 10.60
CA LYS A 135 10.10 5.50 10.76
C LYS A 135 10.63 4.09 10.58
N GLU A 136 10.17 3.15 11.39
CA GLU A 136 10.55 1.74 11.26
C GLU A 136 9.42 0.79 11.65
N GLY A 137 9.59 -0.50 11.35
CA GLY A 137 8.79 -1.57 11.92
C GLY A 137 7.40 -1.75 11.34
N MET A 138 7.06 -1.05 10.25
CA MET A 138 5.92 -1.42 9.39
C MET A 138 6.31 -2.61 8.51
N VAL A 139 5.42 -3.60 8.40
CA VAL A 139 5.52 -4.69 7.44
C VAL A 139 4.40 -4.54 6.42
N LEU A 140 4.74 -4.57 5.14
CA LEU A 140 3.79 -4.49 4.04
C LEU A 140 3.59 -5.88 3.43
N LYS A 141 2.33 -6.33 3.36
CA LYS A 141 1.93 -7.55 2.66
C LYS A 141 1.51 -7.29 1.22
N GLY A 142 1.03 -6.09 0.91
CA GLY A 142 0.71 -5.65 -0.45
C GLY A 142 -0.53 -4.76 -0.51
N ILE A 143 -1.15 -4.71 -1.69
CA ILE A 143 -2.40 -3.97 -1.93
C ILE A 143 -3.52 -4.97 -2.23
N VAL A 144 -4.53 -4.99 -1.38
CA VAL A 144 -5.75 -5.78 -1.57
C VAL A 144 -6.70 -4.96 -2.42
N ILE A 145 -7.27 -5.58 -3.47
CA ILE A 145 -8.34 -5.01 -4.28
C ILE A 145 -9.50 -6.00 -4.28
N ARG A 146 -10.71 -5.54 -3.95
CA ARG A 146 -11.93 -6.36 -3.87
C ARG A 146 -13.08 -5.66 -4.58
N SER A 147 -13.94 -6.42 -5.25
CA SER A 147 -15.17 -5.87 -5.83
C SER A 147 -16.16 -5.53 -4.70
N LYS A 148 -16.77 -4.35 -4.78
CA LYS A 148 -17.94 -3.97 -3.99
C LYS A 148 -19.19 -4.48 -4.69
N GLY A 149 -19.96 -5.31 -3.99
CA GLY A 149 -21.27 -5.78 -4.41
C GLY A 149 -22.33 -4.68 -4.32
#